data_AF-M0D1X4-F1
#
_entry.id   AF-M0D1X4-F1
#
_cell.length_a   1.000
_cell.length_b   1.000
_cell.length_c   1.000
_cell.angle_alpha   90.00
_cell.angle_beta   90.00
_cell.angle_gamma   90.00
#
_symmetry.space_group_name_H-M   'P 1'
#
loop_
_entity.id
_entity.type
_entity.pdbx_description
1 polymer ?
#
loop_
_entity_poly.entity_id
_entity_poly.type
_entity_poly.pdbx_seq_one_letter_code
_entity_poly.pdbx_strand_id
1 'polypeptide(L)'
;MANGTAGGSDTDDAAVENRSDPETDRLGWEGGYWYNETIDVDQSDGLSESERPALVARAMARVERVRGLEFRSEVPVTVVSQSQFASAQRSRSTSTERRVFTNAKFEALFMVNESRDAVAVRRNGTASSVGGFYSSIREEIVLISSDGEVRVDESTLAHELTHALQDQHFGLSQFERPTREAHNAIDDLVEGDANLVGHLYERRCAGAWNGTCLAPPADPAEGGAGSLPRVGPYLLRYQPYSDGPAFVNEFRQRGGWERVNALYEEPPASTEQTIHPHLYGEDEPRTVTVTDRSSAGWERLRVDGRPDYASVGEAGLASMFVRPAVATQGQVSVVPASDFFARNDSLDPYNYSTPYSAGWDGDRLVVYRNPSTPATEFGYVFRTAWDSPAEAREFADGYRQLLDIEGAEPVDGRNRTWRIEEGTGFGDAFRLRVTDETVTVVNAPSVEGLSDVHREAGNRSDR
;
A
#
# COMPACT_ATOMS: atom_id res chain seq x y z
N MET A 1 3.19 5.52 45.82
CA MET A 1 1.73 5.67 45.68
C MET A 1 1.30 4.80 44.53
N ALA A 2 0.18 4.10 44.68
CA ALA A 2 -0.17 2.91 43.91
C ALA A 2 -0.32 3.17 42.40
N ASN A 3 0.32 2.31 41.61
CA ASN A 3 0.23 2.25 40.16
C ASN A 3 -0.97 1.35 39.82
N GLY A 4 -2.04 1.94 39.27
CA GLY A 4 -3.26 1.23 38.90
C GLY A 4 -3.19 0.77 37.44
N THR A 5 -2.54 -0.36 37.18
CA THR A 5 -2.74 -1.12 35.94
C THR A 5 -4.11 -1.79 36.00
N ALA A 6 -5.12 -1.17 35.39
CA ALA A 6 -6.41 -1.81 35.16
C ALA A 6 -6.25 -2.82 34.00
N GLY A 7 -5.79 -4.02 34.32
CA GLY A 7 -6.07 -5.19 33.49
C GLY A 7 -7.55 -5.52 33.66
N GLY A 8 -8.38 -5.15 32.68
CA GLY A 8 -9.74 -5.67 32.58
C GLY A 8 -9.68 -7.18 32.43
N SER A 9 -10.30 -7.91 33.35
CA SER A 9 -10.41 -9.37 33.28
C SER A 9 -11.30 -9.79 32.11
N ASP A 10 -10.91 -10.84 31.37
CA ASP A 10 -11.66 -11.48 30.27
C ASP A 10 -13.13 -11.84 30.61
N THR A 11 -13.56 -11.74 31.87
CA THR A 11 -14.93 -11.98 32.32
C THR A 11 -15.92 -10.86 31.96
N ASP A 12 -15.45 -9.65 31.65
CA ASP A 12 -16.31 -8.50 31.28
C ASP A 12 -16.71 -8.48 29.79
N ASP A 13 -16.12 -9.35 28.96
CA ASP A 13 -16.39 -9.38 27.52
C ASP A 13 -17.40 -10.46 27.10
N ALA A 14 -17.91 -11.26 28.04
CA ALA A 14 -18.92 -12.28 27.75
C ALA A 14 -20.21 -11.67 27.19
N ALA A 15 -20.80 -12.33 26.19
CA ALA A 15 -22.07 -11.87 25.60
C ALA A 15 -23.19 -11.80 26.65
N VAL A 16 -23.96 -10.71 26.64
CA VAL A 16 -25.09 -10.47 27.55
C VAL A 16 -26.33 -10.07 26.76
N GLU A 17 -27.51 -10.54 27.20
CA GLU A 17 -28.77 -10.25 26.49
C GLU A 17 -29.36 -8.88 26.86
N ASN A 18 -29.03 -8.32 28.03
CA ASN A 18 -29.68 -7.09 28.50
C ASN A 18 -28.89 -6.40 29.63
N ARG A 19 -27.94 -5.56 29.26
CA ARG A 19 -27.18 -4.71 30.19
C ARG A 19 -27.85 -3.34 30.25
N SER A 20 -28.01 -2.78 31.45
CA SER A 20 -28.64 -1.45 31.59
C SER A 20 -27.87 -0.37 30.82
N ASP A 21 -28.61 0.42 30.06
CA ASP A 21 -28.05 1.56 29.33
C ASP A 21 -27.48 2.62 30.27
N PRO A 22 -26.34 3.23 29.89
CA PRO A 22 -25.81 4.36 30.60
C PRO A 22 -26.67 5.62 30.35
N GLU A 23 -26.66 6.57 31.28
CA GLU A 23 -27.35 7.87 31.10
C GLU A 23 -26.74 8.73 30.00
N THR A 24 -25.46 8.50 29.70
CA THR A 24 -24.69 9.22 28.69
C THR A 24 -23.73 8.26 28.00
N ASP A 25 -23.41 8.62 26.77
CA ASP A 25 -22.43 7.96 25.92
C ASP A 25 -21.11 7.67 26.63
N ARG A 26 -20.53 6.49 26.35
CA ARG A 26 -19.29 6.01 26.98
C ARG A 26 -18.71 4.78 26.24
N LEU A 27 -17.39 4.69 26.31
CA LEU A 27 -16.58 3.61 25.75
C LEU A 27 -17.21 2.23 25.82
N GLY A 28 -17.52 1.72 24.62
CA GLY A 28 -18.12 0.42 24.41
C GLY A 28 -19.65 0.41 24.45
N TRP A 29 -20.30 1.57 24.36
CA TRP A 29 -21.75 1.69 24.22
C TRP A 29 -22.05 2.70 23.12
N GLU A 30 -22.74 2.26 22.07
CA GLU A 30 -23.01 3.09 20.90
C GLU A 30 -24.42 2.83 20.39
N GLY A 31 -25.15 3.88 20.03
CA GLY A 31 -26.49 3.78 19.44
C GLY A 31 -27.50 2.93 20.22
N GLY A 32 -27.35 2.82 21.55
CA GLY A 32 -28.20 2.00 22.41
C GLY A 32 -27.77 0.54 22.59
N TYR A 33 -26.54 0.19 22.19
CA TYR A 33 -26.03 -1.18 22.29
C TYR A 33 -24.66 -1.24 22.95
N TRP A 34 -24.49 -2.16 23.91
CA TRP A 34 -23.17 -2.48 24.44
C TRP A 34 -22.37 -3.38 23.48
N TYR A 35 -21.03 -3.27 23.54
CA TYR A 35 -20.13 -4.09 22.74
C TYR A 35 -20.34 -5.61 22.89
N ASN A 36 -20.84 -6.06 24.05
CA ASN A 36 -21.12 -7.46 24.35
C ASN A 36 -22.61 -7.82 24.27
N GLU A 37 -23.45 -6.91 23.76
CA GLU A 37 -24.89 -7.16 23.62
C GLU A 37 -25.20 -8.02 22.38
N THR A 38 -26.17 -8.91 22.53
CA THR A 38 -26.74 -9.63 21.38
C THR A 38 -27.69 -8.73 20.60
N ILE A 39 -27.62 -8.77 19.28
CA ILE A 39 -28.53 -8.05 18.39
C ILE A 39 -29.37 -9.04 17.58
N ASP A 40 -30.62 -8.68 17.31
CA ASP A 40 -31.53 -9.45 16.46
C ASP A 40 -31.33 -9.02 15.00
N VAL A 41 -30.33 -9.60 14.34
CA VAL A 41 -29.97 -9.31 12.94
C VAL A 41 -29.77 -10.63 12.20
N ASP A 42 -30.52 -10.82 11.11
CA ASP A 42 -30.35 -11.91 10.16
C ASP A 42 -29.98 -11.34 8.78
N GLN A 43 -28.92 -11.88 8.15
CA GLN A 43 -28.49 -11.44 6.82
C GLN A 43 -28.92 -12.40 5.70
N SER A 44 -29.79 -13.37 6.00
CA SER A 44 -30.22 -14.39 5.06
C SER A 44 -30.91 -13.81 3.81
N ASP A 45 -31.72 -12.76 3.97
CA ASP A 45 -32.36 -11.97 2.91
C ASP A 45 -31.72 -10.58 2.70
N GLY A 46 -30.54 -10.36 3.30
CA GLY A 46 -29.82 -9.10 3.29
C GLY A 46 -30.30 -8.12 4.37
N LEU A 47 -29.41 -7.22 4.82
CA LEU A 47 -29.69 -6.29 5.90
C LEU A 47 -30.80 -5.30 5.57
N SER A 48 -31.90 -5.37 6.32
CA SER A 48 -32.99 -4.40 6.27
C SER A 48 -32.56 -3.01 6.76
N GLU A 49 -33.41 -2.00 6.50
CA GLU A 49 -33.22 -0.64 7.04
C GLU A 49 -33.27 -0.58 8.57
N SER A 50 -33.94 -1.54 9.22
CA SER A 50 -34.01 -1.65 10.68
C SER A 50 -32.85 -2.42 11.30
N GLU A 51 -32.29 -3.42 10.62
CA GLU A 51 -31.18 -4.24 11.15
C GLU A 51 -29.82 -3.56 11.00
N ARG A 52 -29.63 -2.80 9.92
CA ARG A 52 -28.36 -2.12 9.63
C ARG A 52 -27.95 -1.16 10.76
N PRO A 53 -28.81 -0.26 11.29
CA PRO A 53 -28.43 0.59 12.42
C PRO A 53 -28.00 -0.18 13.66
N ALA A 54 -28.68 -1.29 13.99
CA ALA A 54 -28.31 -2.12 15.15
C ALA A 54 -26.94 -2.79 14.97
N LEU A 55 -26.66 -3.32 13.77
CA LEU A 55 -25.35 -3.88 13.44
C LEU A 55 -24.24 -2.83 13.52
N VAL A 56 -24.45 -1.65 12.93
CA VAL A 56 -23.47 -0.56 12.92
C VAL A 56 -23.20 -0.08 14.35
N ALA A 57 -24.23 0.17 15.15
CA ALA A 57 -24.11 0.61 16.53
C ALA A 57 -23.31 -0.39 17.39
N ARG A 58 -23.64 -1.69 17.30
CA ARG A 58 -22.87 -2.72 18.03
C ARG A 58 -21.43 -2.82 17.53
N ALA A 59 -21.20 -2.76 16.22
CA ALA A 59 -19.86 -2.82 15.65
C ALA A 59 -19.02 -1.60 16.09
N MET A 60 -19.61 -0.40 16.17
CA MET A 60 -18.98 0.79 16.72
C MET A 60 -18.55 0.55 18.17
N ALA A 61 -19.49 0.16 19.05
CA ALA A 61 -19.18 -0.17 20.45
C ALA A 61 -18.05 -1.20 20.59
N ARG A 62 -18.00 -2.20 19.72
CA ARG A 62 -16.93 -3.21 19.71
C ARG A 62 -15.59 -2.66 19.23
N VAL A 63 -15.58 -1.79 18.22
CA VAL A 63 -14.37 -1.09 17.79
C VAL A 63 -13.84 -0.22 18.92
N GLU A 64 -14.68 0.54 19.62
CA GLU A 64 -14.28 1.32 20.79
C GLU A 64 -13.68 0.44 21.90
N ARG A 65 -14.32 -0.69 22.18
CA ARG A 65 -13.83 -1.65 23.17
C ARG A 65 -12.45 -2.20 22.82
N VAL A 66 -12.18 -2.45 21.53
CA VAL A 66 -10.90 -2.96 21.06
C VAL A 66 -9.84 -1.87 21.04
N ARG A 67 -10.15 -0.70 20.46
CA ARG A 67 -9.20 0.37 20.15
C ARG A 67 -9.00 1.37 21.29
N GLY A 68 -9.94 1.44 22.22
CA GLY A 68 -9.88 2.29 23.42
C GLY A 68 -10.15 3.77 23.16
N LEU A 69 -10.88 4.11 22.09
CA LEU A 69 -11.26 5.48 21.74
C LEU A 69 -12.77 5.54 21.45
N GLU A 70 -13.41 6.63 21.88
CA GLU A 70 -14.84 6.89 21.63
C GLU A 70 -15.08 7.46 20.23
N PHE A 71 -16.15 7.10 19.53
CA PHE A 71 -16.58 7.93 18.41
C PHE A 71 -17.01 9.33 18.91
N ARG A 72 -16.64 10.38 18.17
CA ARG A 72 -16.99 11.78 18.49
C ARG A 72 -18.29 12.22 17.83
N SER A 73 -18.76 11.45 16.85
CA SER A 73 -19.98 11.68 16.08
C SER A 73 -20.43 10.40 15.40
N GLU A 74 -21.72 10.34 15.06
CA GLU A 74 -22.27 9.25 14.24
C GLU A 74 -21.51 9.06 12.93
N VAL A 75 -21.46 7.82 12.45
CA VAL A 75 -20.83 7.45 11.17
C VAL A 75 -21.92 7.07 10.17
N PRO A 76 -22.26 7.95 9.20
CA PRO A 76 -23.25 7.62 8.17
C PRO A 76 -22.82 6.40 7.36
N VAL A 77 -23.78 5.52 7.07
CA VAL A 77 -23.58 4.34 6.21
C VAL A 77 -24.49 4.43 5.01
N THR A 78 -23.90 4.54 3.82
CA THR A 78 -24.61 4.56 2.54
C THR A 78 -24.37 3.27 1.77
N VAL A 79 -25.36 2.88 0.95
CA VAL A 79 -25.28 1.67 0.12
C VAL A 79 -25.27 2.10 -1.34
N VAL A 80 -24.31 1.57 -2.10
CA VAL A 80 -24.23 1.75 -3.56
C VAL A 80 -24.21 0.40 -4.25
N SER A 81 -24.79 0.30 -5.44
CA SER A 81 -24.70 -0.95 -6.19
C SER A 81 -23.31 -1.14 -6.81
N GLN A 82 -22.90 -2.40 -6.97
CA GLN A 82 -21.66 -2.72 -7.69
C GLN A 82 -21.63 -2.09 -9.10
N SER A 83 -22.77 -2.03 -9.78
CA SER A 83 -22.88 -1.40 -11.11
C SER A 83 -22.69 0.12 -11.07
N GLN A 84 -23.21 0.81 -10.05
CA GLN A 84 -22.97 2.23 -9.80
C GLN A 84 -21.50 2.48 -9.48
N PHE A 85 -20.91 1.70 -8.58
CA PHE A 85 -19.50 1.83 -8.19
C PHE A 85 -18.57 1.61 -9.39
N ALA A 86 -18.79 0.53 -10.16
CA ALA A 86 -18.00 0.24 -11.35
C ALA A 86 -18.15 1.33 -12.42
N SER A 87 -19.35 1.90 -12.59
CA SER A 87 -19.58 3.01 -13.53
C SER A 87 -18.85 4.29 -13.10
N ALA A 88 -18.91 4.64 -11.81
CA ALA A 88 -18.18 5.77 -11.26
C ALA A 88 -16.65 5.63 -11.47
N GLN A 89 -16.10 4.43 -11.29
CA GLN A 89 -14.67 4.16 -11.55
C GLN A 89 -14.31 4.29 -13.04
N ARG A 90 -15.17 3.80 -13.95
CA ARG A 90 -14.95 3.91 -15.40
C ARG A 90 -14.99 5.35 -15.91
N SER A 91 -15.83 6.20 -15.33
CA SER A 91 -15.98 7.60 -15.73
C SER A 91 -14.82 8.51 -15.34
N ARG A 92 -13.87 8.05 -14.50
CA ARG A 92 -12.68 8.84 -14.16
C ARG A 92 -11.77 8.93 -15.38
N SER A 93 -11.49 10.14 -15.86
CA SER A 93 -10.47 10.37 -16.89
C SER A 93 -9.07 10.44 -16.26
N THR A 94 -8.04 10.10 -17.04
CA THR A 94 -6.64 10.27 -16.66
C THR A 94 -5.98 11.12 -17.75
N SER A 95 -5.32 12.21 -17.37
CA SER A 95 -4.57 13.05 -18.32
C SER A 95 -3.44 12.26 -19.00
N THR A 96 -3.02 12.70 -20.18
CA THR A 96 -1.93 12.07 -20.92
C THR A 96 -0.65 12.07 -20.08
N GLU A 97 -0.30 13.20 -19.47
CA GLU A 97 0.87 13.35 -18.60
C GLU A 97 0.84 12.36 -17.43
N ARG A 98 -0.31 12.22 -16.76
CA ARG A 98 -0.48 11.29 -15.64
C ARG A 98 -0.35 9.84 -16.10
N ARG A 99 -0.82 9.51 -17.31
CA ARG A 99 -0.70 8.17 -17.92
C ARG A 99 0.75 7.85 -18.25
N VAL A 100 1.46 8.73 -18.97
CA VAL A 100 2.88 8.57 -19.31
C VAL A 100 3.71 8.40 -18.05
N PHE A 101 3.50 9.27 -17.06
CA PHE A 101 4.18 9.16 -15.78
C PHE A 101 3.92 7.82 -15.08
N THR A 102 2.67 7.33 -15.12
CA THR A 102 2.30 6.07 -14.47
C THR A 102 2.94 4.88 -15.19
N ASN A 103 2.95 4.87 -16.51
CA ASN A 103 3.61 3.83 -17.31
C ASN A 103 5.11 3.82 -17.00
N ALA A 104 5.80 4.96 -17.14
CA ALA A 104 7.22 5.08 -16.85
C ALA A 104 7.59 4.62 -15.43
N LYS A 105 6.76 4.93 -14.43
CA LYS A 105 6.99 4.47 -13.06
C LYS A 105 6.94 2.96 -12.92
N PHE A 106 5.92 2.31 -13.48
CA PHE A 106 5.78 0.86 -13.34
C PHE A 106 6.70 0.09 -14.29
N GLU A 107 7.09 0.69 -15.41
CA GLU A 107 8.08 0.14 -16.31
C GLU A 107 9.49 0.21 -15.69
N ALA A 108 9.85 1.33 -15.05
CA ALA A 108 11.13 1.48 -14.34
C ALA A 108 11.32 0.46 -13.20
N LEU A 109 10.23 -0.07 -12.65
CA LEU A 109 10.20 -1.13 -11.65
C LEU A 109 10.01 -2.54 -12.24
N PHE A 110 10.07 -2.67 -13.58
CA PHE A 110 9.78 -3.91 -14.31
C PHE A 110 8.44 -4.56 -13.94
N MET A 111 7.44 -3.77 -13.51
CA MET A 111 6.16 -4.27 -13.02
C MET A 111 5.10 -4.36 -14.12
N VAL A 112 5.09 -3.40 -15.03
CA VAL A 112 4.17 -3.35 -16.18
C VAL A 112 4.99 -3.03 -17.42
N ASN A 113 4.92 -3.91 -18.40
CA ASN A 113 5.66 -3.80 -19.65
C ASN A 113 4.94 -2.86 -20.65
N GLU A 114 5.65 -2.43 -21.70
CA GLU A 114 5.20 -1.43 -22.69
C GLU A 114 3.94 -1.86 -23.47
N SER A 115 3.64 -3.16 -23.51
CA SER A 115 2.44 -3.68 -24.19
C SER A 115 1.13 -3.36 -23.46
N ARG A 116 1.19 -2.77 -22.26
CA ARG A 116 0.05 -2.50 -21.40
C ARG A 116 0.03 -1.08 -20.86
N ASP A 117 -1.18 -0.59 -20.65
CA ASP A 117 -1.43 0.66 -19.94
C ASP A 117 -1.51 0.40 -18.43
N ALA A 118 -0.49 0.84 -17.68
CA ALA A 118 -0.41 0.67 -16.24
C ALA A 118 -1.58 1.33 -15.49
N VAL A 119 -2.21 2.37 -16.07
CA VAL A 119 -3.44 2.96 -15.52
C VAL A 119 -4.60 1.96 -15.59
N ALA A 120 -4.77 1.27 -16.74
CA ALA A 120 -5.79 0.24 -16.91
C ALA A 120 -5.51 -1.00 -16.04
N VAL A 121 -4.24 -1.44 -15.96
CA VAL A 121 -3.83 -2.56 -15.08
C VAL A 121 -4.25 -2.31 -13.64
N ARG A 122 -4.06 -1.08 -13.14
CA ARG A 122 -4.46 -0.69 -11.77
C ARG A 122 -5.97 -0.60 -11.58
N ARG A 123 -6.72 -0.06 -12.55
CA ARG A 123 -8.18 0.13 -12.43
C ARG A 123 -8.95 -1.18 -12.37
N ASN A 124 -8.50 -2.20 -13.09
CA ASN A 124 -9.24 -3.44 -13.30
C ASN A 124 -9.21 -4.39 -12.08
N GLY A 125 -8.73 -3.94 -10.92
CA GLY A 125 -8.70 -4.71 -9.65
C GLY A 125 -9.28 -4.00 -8.43
N THR A 126 -9.89 -2.81 -8.59
CA THR A 126 -10.47 -2.05 -7.46
C THR A 126 -11.97 -2.30 -7.28
N ALA A 127 -12.67 -2.83 -8.29
CA ALA A 127 -14.13 -2.94 -8.29
C ALA A 127 -14.69 -4.28 -7.79
N SER A 128 -13.85 -5.30 -7.62
CA SER A 128 -14.28 -6.68 -7.35
C SER A 128 -14.02 -7.17 -5.91
N SER A 129 -13.18 -6.48 -5.12
CA SER A 129 -12.65 -7.04 -3.87
C SER A 129 -13.03 -6.30 -2.58
N VAL A 130 -13.96 -5.35 -2.61
CA VAL A 130 -14.26 -4.49 -1.45
C VAL A 130 -15.76 -4.53 -1.16
N GLY A 131 -16.15 -5.11 -0.02
CA GLY A 131 -17.55 -5.13 0.45
C GLY A 131 -18.06 -3.75 0.91
N GLY A 132 -17.15 -2.83 1.23
CA GLY A 132 -17.41 -1.43 1.54
C GLY A 132 -16.13 -0.66 1.86
N PHE A 133 -16.18 0.66 1.89
CA PHE A 133 -15.03 1.52 2.22
C PHE A 133 -15.45 2.79 2.96
N TYR A 134 -14.61 3.29 3.85
CA TYR A 134 -14.73 4.61 4.46
C TYR A 134 -14.21 5.70 3.52
N SER A 135 -14.92 6.82 3.48
CA SER A 135 -14.59 7.97 2.65
C SER A 135 -14.37 9.20 3.53
N SER A 136 -13.13 9.51 3.90
CA SER A 136 -12.77 10.70 4.70
C SER A 136 -13.21 12.04 4.08
N ILE A 137 -13.39 12.11 2.75
CA ILE A 137 -13.92 13.33 2.09
C ILE A 137 -15.41 13.55 2.37
N ARG A 138 -16.16 12.46 2.55
CA ARG A 138 -17.62 12.48 2.77
C ARG A 138 -17.98 12.11 4.21
N GLU A 139 -16.98 11.77 5.02
CA GLU A 139 -17.10 11.32 6.41
C GLU A 139 -18.13 10.20 6.58
N GLU A 140 -18.18 9.26 5.63
CA GLU A 140 -19.19 8.19 5.60
C GLU A 140 -18.59 6.84 5.16
N ILE A 141 -19.20 5.75 5.61
CA ILE A 141 -18.96 4.40 5.11
C ILE A 141 -19.87 4.15 3.91
N VAL A 142 -19.29 3.63 2.84
CA VAL A 142 -20.01 3.20 1.63
C VAL A 142 -19.96 1.68 1.55
N LEU A 143 -21.08 1.00 1.75
CA LEU A 143 -21.23 -0.42 1.51
C LEU A 143 -21.61 -0.69 0.05
N ILE A 144 -21.05 -1.73 -0.53
CA ILE A 144 -21.29 -2.11 -1.93
C ILE A 144 -22.24 -3.31 -1.95
N SER A 145 -23.46 -3.12 -2.45
CA SER A 145 -24.44 -4.19 -2.58
C SER A 145 -24.19 -5.02 -3.85
N SER A 146 -24.20 -6.34 -3.70
CA SER A 146 -24.23 -7.33 -4.79
C SER A 146 -25.67 -7.79 -5.00
N ASP A 147 -26.13 -7.84 -6.26
CA ASP A 147 -27.46 -8.34 -6.63
C ASP A 147 -28.68 -7.66 -5.96
N GLY A 148 -28.49 -6.47 -5.39
CA GLY A 148 -29.54 -5.68 -4.74
C GLY A 148 -29.71 -5.96 -3.25
N GLU A 149 -28.96 -6.91 -2.70
CA GLU A 149 -28.96 -7.25 -1.27
C GLU A 149 -27.68 -6.72 -0.60
N VAL A 150 -27.80 -6.27 0.66
CA VAL A 150 -26.68 -5.78 1.44
C VAL A 150 -26.29 -6.85 2.43
N ARG A 151 -25.15 -7.51 2.20
CA ARG A 151 -24.53 -8.41 3.17
C ARG A 151 -23.21 -7.80 3.62
N VAL A 152 -22.97 -7.82 4.91
CA VAL A 152 -21.82 -7.20 5.55
C VAL A 152 -21.11 -8.25 6.40
N ASP A 153 -19.84 -8.48 6.07
CA ASP A 153 -18.91 -9.11 7.00
C ASP A 153 -18.59 -8.09 8.10
N GLU A 154 -18.89 -8.45 9.34
CA GLU A 154 -18.67 -7.55 10.47
C GLU A 154 -17.19 -7.21 10.69
N SER A 155 -16.25 -8.09 10.30
CA SER A 155 -14.83 -7.77 10.31
C SER A 155 -14.51 -6.65 9.31
N THR A 156 -15.11 -6.70 8.12
CA THR A 156 -14.99 -5.60 7.13
C THR A 156 -15.61 -4.31 7.66
N LEU A 157 -16.80 -4.37 8.27
CA LEU A 157 -17.41 -3.19 8.87
C LEU A 157 -16.56 -2.61 10.01
N ALA A 158 -15.98 -3.46 10.86
CA ALA A 158 -15.09 -3.04 11.94
C ALA A 158 -13.82 -2.36 11.39
N HIS A 159 -13.26 -2.85 10.29
CA HIS A 159 -12.14 -2.21 9.58
C HIS A 159 -12.52 -0.78 9.13
N GLU A 160 -13.64 -0.62 8.43
CA GLU A 160 -14.08 0.69 7.94
C GLU A 160 -14.51 1.65 9.06
N LEU A 161 -15.12 1.14 10.12
CA LEU A 161 -15.43 1.91 11.33
C LEU A 161 -14.16 2.36 12.05
N THR A 162 -13.09 1.57 12.00
CA THR A 162 -11.80 1.99 12.56
C THR A 162 -11.23 3.17 11.77
N HIS A 163 -11.38 3.19 10.43
CA HIS A 163 -11.01 4.37 9.65
C HIS A 163 -11.84 5.62 10.01
N ALA A 164 -13.14 5.46 10.25
CA ALA A 164 -13.98 6.57 10.72
C ALA A 164 -13.52 7.08 12.09
N LEU A 165 -13.20 6.18 13.03
CA LEU A 165 -12.66 6.52 14.34
C LEU A 165 -11.32 7.25 14.23
N GLN A 166 -10.42 6.76 13.37
CA GLN A 166 -9.13 7.38 13.10
C GLN A 166 -9.31 8.80 12.53
N ASP A 167 -10.23 9.02 11.60
CA ASP A 167 -10.47 10.34 11.02
C ASP A 167 -11.03 11.33 12.04
N GLN A 168 -11.94 10.89 12.90
CA GLN A 168 -12.50 11.72 13.96
C GLN A 168 -11.47 12.12 15.02
N HIS A 169 -10.50 11.26 15.35
CA HIS A 169 -9.48 11.54 16.36
C HIS A 169 -8.23 12.21 15.82
N PHE A 170 -7.77 11.77 14.65
CA PHE A 170 -6.46 12.09 14.09
C PHE A 170 -6.54 12.80 12.73
N GLY A 171 -7.72 13.11 12.19
CA GLY A 171 -7.89 13.89 10.97
C GLY A 171 -7.06 13.39 9.79
N LEU A 172 -7.43 12.25 9.19
CA LEU A 172 -6.62 11.56 8.18
C LEU A 172 -6.32 12.42 6.93
N SER A 173 -7.19 13.39 6.65
CA SER A 173 -7.01 14.33 5.54
C SER A 173 -5.81 15.28 5.69
N GLN A 174 -5.24 15.39 6.89
CA GLN A 174 -4.07 16.26 7.15
C GLN A 174 -2.75 15.68 6.61
N PHE A 175 -2.68 14.36 6.39
CA PHE A 175 -1.44 13.70 5.98
C PHE A 175 -1.22 13.86 4.47
N GLU A 176 -0.14 14.55 4.09
CA GLU A 176 0.26 14.67 2.69
C GLU A 176 0.88 13.38 2.15
N ARG A 177 0.38 12.88 1.02
CA ARG A 177 0.85 11.63 0.39
C ARG A 177 1.20 11.81 -1.09
N PRO A 178 2.21 12.65 -1.43
CA PRO A 178 2.47 13.08 -2.80
C PRO A 178 3.12 12.01 -3.71
N THR A 179 3.74 11.00 -3.11
CA THR A 179 4.45 9.90 -3.78
C THR A 179 3.89 8.55 -3.37
N ARG A 180 4.33 7.45 -4.01
CA ARG A 180 3.92 6.11 -3.57
C ARG A 180 4.56 5.80 -2.21
N GLU A 181 5.82 6.18 -2.02
CA GLU A 181 6.50 6.00 -0.74
C GLU A 181 5.78 6.69 0.42
N ALA A 182 5.54 8.01 0.32
CA ALA A 182 4.83 8.75 1.36
C ALA A 182 3.40 8.21 1.58
N HIS A 183 2.76 7.68 0.53
CA HIS A 183 1.45 7.07 0.68
C HIS A 183 1.51 5.75 1.47
N ASN A 184 2.48 4.88 1.16
CA ASN A 184 2.63 3.62 1.86
C ASN A 184 3.10 3.83 3.31
N ALA A 185 4.05 4.72 3.57
CA ALA A 185 4.53 5.01 4.93
C ALA A 185 3.38 5.46 5.85
N ILE A 186 2.53 6.38 5.39
CA ILE A 186 1.36 6.79 6.19
C ILE A 186 0.31 5.67 6.26
N ASP A 187 0.09 4.92 5.17
CA ASP A 187 -0.85 3.79 5.19
C ASP A 187 -0.39 2.66 6.13
N ASP A 188 0.92 2.42 6.30
CA ASP A 188 1.41 1.44 7.26
C ASP A 188 0.93 1.74 8.69
N LEU A 189 0.78 3.02 9.04
CA LEU A 189 0.13 3.41 10.30
C LEU A 189 -1.40 3.27 10.21
N VAL A 190 -2.02 3.86 9.19
CA VAL A 190 -3.50 3.96 9.10
C VAL A 190 -4.17 2.61 8.85
N GLU A 191 -3.73 1.90 7.82
CA GLU A 191 -4.17 0.53 7.52
C GLU A 191 -3.64 -0.44 8.58
N GLY A 192 -2.41 -0.26 9.08
CA GLY A 192 -1.87 -1.12 10.12
C GLY A 192 -2.69 -1.11 11.41
N ASP A 193 -3.11 0.08 11.87
CA ASP A 193 -3.97 0.24 13.04
C ASP A 193 -5.36 -0.38 12.79
N ALA A 194 -5.97 -0.14 11.63
CA ALA A 194 -7.26 -0.73 11.26
C ALA A 194 -7.22 -2.27 11.18
N ASN A 195 -6.21 -2.83 10.53
CA ASN A 195 -6.01 -4.28 10.42
C ASN A 195 -5.67 -4.92 11.78
N LEU A 196 -4.89 -4.24 12.64
CA LEU A 196 -4.64 -4.73 14.00
C LEU A 196 -5.93 -4.75 14.83
N VAL A 197 -6.75 -3.70 14.73
CA VAL A 197 -8.08 -3.68 15.37
C VAL A 197 -8.93 -4.83 14.83
N GLY A 198 -9.00 -5.02 13.50
CA GLY A 198 -9.69 -6.14 12.87
C GLY A 198 -9.22 -7.50 13.40
N HIS A 199 -7.91 -7.73 13.47
CA HIS A 199 -7.36 -8.97 14.02
C HIS A 199 -7.75 -9.19 15.49
N LEU A 200 -7.69 -8.15 16.32
CA LEU A 200 -8.09 -8.23 17.73
C LEU A 200 -9.61 -8.37 17.91
N TYR A 201 -10.39 -7.84 16.97
CA TYR A 201 -11.83 -7.99 16.87
C TYR A 201 -12.21 -9.44 16.56
N GLU A 202 -11.64 -10.02 15.51
CA GLU A 202 -11.86 -11.42 15.12
C GLU A 202 -11.48 -12.41 16.22
N ARG A 203 -10.36 -12.16 16.92
CA ARG A 203 -9.98 -12.98 18.08
C ARG A 203 -11.02 -12.92 19.20
N ARG A 204 -11.66 -11.77 19.43
CA ARG A 204 -12.76 -11.64 20.40
C ARG A 204 -14.04 -12.29 19.88
N CYS A 205 -14.33 -12.19 18.59
CA CYS A 205 -15.43 -12.91 17.95
C CYS A 205 -15.34 -14.41 18.20
N ALA A 206 -14.17 -15.02 17.95
CA ALA A 206 -13.95 -16.46 18.17
C ALA A 206 -13.89 -16.85 19.65
N GLY A 207 -13.63 -15.90 20.54
CA GLY A 207 -13.48 -16.13 21.99
C GLY A 207 -14.57 -15.46 22.80
N ALA A 208 -14.26 -14.28 23.37
CA ALA A 208 -15.06 -13.61 24.37
C ALA A 208 -16.50 -13.29 23.94
N TRP A 209 -16.71 -12.91 22.68
CA TRP A 209 -18.03 -12.63 22.12
C TRP A 209 -18.76 -13.88 21.61
N ASN A 210 -18.22 -15.08 21.87
CA ASN A 210 -18.86 -16.38 21.70
C ASN A 210 -19.46 -16.62 20.29
N GLY A 211 -18.77 -16.16 19.24
CA GLY A 211 -19.19 -16.35 17.85
C GLY A 211 -20.40 -15.52 17.43
N THR A 212 -20.80 -14.49 18.20
CA THR A 212 -21.95 -13.62 17.88
C THR A 212 -21.65 -12.60 16.77
N CYS A 213 -20.45 -12.63 16.19
CA CYS A 213 -20.10 -11.80 15.06
C CYS A 213 -20.75 -12.35 13.78
N LEU A 214 -21.29 -11.45 12.97
CA LEU A 214 -21.96 -11.80 11.73
C LEU A 214 -20.93 -11.91 10.61
N ALA A 215 -20.95 -13.04 9.94
CA ALA A 215 -20.28 -13.24 8.66
C ALA A 215 -21.33 -13.66 7.63
N PRO A 216 -21.28 -13.14 6.40
CA PRO A 216 -22.12 -13.67 5.33
C PRO A 216 -21.85 -15.17 5.13
N PRO A 217 -22.83 -15.95 4.64
CA PRO A 217 -22.56 -17.31 4.18
C PRO A 217 -21.38 -17.28 3.21
N ALA A 218 -20.43 -18.19 3.37
CA ALA A 218 -19.25 -18.23 2.50
C ALA A 218 -19.69 -18.40 1.04
N ASP A 219 -19.55 -17.35 0.24
CA ASP A 219 -19.71 -17.47 -1.21
C ASP A 219 -18.53 -18.29 -1.74
N PRO A 220 -18.78 -19.37 -2.51
CA PRO A 220 -17.72 -20.09 -3.16
C PRO A 220 -17.10 -19.22 -4.24
N ALA A 221 -15.95 -18.64 -3.89
CA ALA A 221 -14.93 -17.99 -4.72
C ALA A 221 -15.04 -16.47 -4.93
N GLU A 222 -14.01 -15.76 -4.45
CA GLU A 222 -13.08 -15.03 -5.33
C GLU A 222 -11.64 -15.21 -4.83
N GLY A 223 -11.12 -16.43 -4.93
CA GLY A 223 -9.68 -16.71 -4.89
C GLY A 223 -9.02 -16.20 -6.18
N GLY A 224 -9.00 -14.88 -6.35
CA GLY A 224 -8.34 -14.23 -7.47
C GLY A 224 -6.84 -14.12 -7.22
N ALA A 225 -6.10 -15.23 -7.34
CA ALA A 225 -4.67 -15.17 -7.60
C ALA A 225 -4.50 -14.28 -8.85
N GLY A 226 -4.03 -13.05 -8.62
CA GLY A 226 -4.03 -11.98 -9.62
C GLY A 226 -3.36 -12.44 -10.91
N SER A 227 -3.92 -12.04 -12.05
CA SER A 227 -3.26 -12.24 -13.33
C SER A 227 -1.83 -11.70 -13.30
N LEU A 228 -0.89 -12.44 -13.93
CA LEU A 228 0.55 -12.13 -13.98
C LEU A 228 0.91 -10.64 -14.15
N PRO A 229 0.19 -9.82 -14.96
CA PRO A 229 0.53 -8.40 -15.15
C PRO A 229 0.28 -7.49 -13.94
N ARG A 230 -0.42 -7.99 -12.91
CA ARG A 230 -0.85 -7.19 -11.75
C ARG A 230 0.01 -7.40 -10.52
N VAL A 231 0.87 -8.42 -10.51
CA VAL A 231 1.57 -8.83 -9.29
C VAL A 231 2.40 -7.69 -8.71
N GLY A 232 3.29 -7.08 -9.49
CA GLY A 232 4.15 -5.99 -9.00
C GLY A 232 3.35 -4.81 -8.43
N PRO A 233 2.40 -4.22 -9.19
CA PRO A 233 1.58 -3.13 -8.68
C PRO A 233 0.67 -3.52 -7.51
N TYR A 234 0.27 -4.79 -7.41
CA TYR A 234 -0.48 -5.33 -6.29
C TYR A 234 0.36 -5.42 -5.03
N LEU A 235 1.56 -6.04 -5.08
CA LEU A 235 2.45 -6.15 -3.93
C LEU A 235 2.80 -4.76 -3.39
N LEU A 236 3.21 -3.83 -4.25
CA LEU A 236 3.49 -2.45 -3.86
C LEU A 236 2.29 -1.74 -3.19
N ARG A 237 1.06 -2.09 -3.57
CA ARG A 237 -0.15 -1.56 -2.92
C ARG A 237 -0.49 -2.29 -1.62
N TYR A 238 -0.19 -3.58 -1.55
CA TYR A 238 -0.56 -4.46 -0.44
C TYR A 238 0.38 -4.32 0.76
N GLN A 239 1.61 -3.83 0.55
CA GLN A 239 2.61 -3.67 1.60
C GLN A 239 2.08 -3.07 2.93
N PRO A 240 1.26 -1.99 2.94
CA PRO A 240 0.69 -1.46 4.18
C PRO A 240 -0.22 -2.41 4.99
N TYR A 241 -0.81 -3.40 4.32
CA TYR A 241 -1.62 -4.45 4.94
C TYR A 241 -0.76 -5.61 5.47
N SER A 242 0.55 -5.62 5.16
CA SER A 242 1.51 -6.61 5.65
C SER A 242 2.38 -6.05 6.76
N ASP A 243 3.19 -5.02 6.52
CA ASP A 243 4.13 -4.57 7.55
C ASP A 243 3.46 -3.66 8.59
N GLY A 244 2.47 -2.87 8.16
CA GLY A 244 1.72 -1.94 9.00
C GLY A 244 1.15 -2.54 10.29
N PRO A 245 0.38 -3.65 10.26
CA PRO A 245 -0.21 -4.22 11.47
C PRO A 245 0.84 -4.72 12.46
N ALA A 246 1.95 -5.27 11.97
CA ALA A 246 3.08 -5.67 12.82
C ALA A 246 3.78 -4.44 13.44
N PHE A 247 4.03 -3.39 12.65
CA PHE A 247 4.56 -2.12 13.14
C PHE A 247 3.67 -1.54 14.26
N VAL A 248 2.37 -1.38 14.02
CA VAL A 248 1.46 -0.82 15.04
C VAL A 248 1.39 -1.72 16.28
N ASN A 249 1.37 -3.04 16.10
CA ASN A 249 1.34 -3.98 17.22
C ASN A 249 2.61 -3.94 18.08
N GLU A 250 3.79 -3.70 17.48
CA GLU A 250 5.03 -3.52 18.22
C GLU A 250 4.94 -2.33 19.18
N PHE A 251 4.47 -1.17 18.70
CA PHE A 251 4.33 0.03 19.51
C PHE A 251 3.20 -0.11 20.55
N ARG A 252 2.10 -0.78 20.19
CA ARG A 252 1.03 -1.15 21.14
C ARG A 252 1.58 -2.03 22.26
N GLN A 253 2.42 -3.02 21.98
CA GLN A 253 3.01 -3.88 23.01
C GLN A 253 3.95 -3.12 23.95
N ARG A 254 4.64 -2.09 23.44
CA ARG A 254 5.58 -1.27 24.22
C ARG A 254 4.90 -0.23 25.12
N GLY A 255 3.74 0.30 24.73
CA GLY A 255 3.11 1.43 25.45
C GLY A 255 1.58 1.52 25.40
N GLY A 256 0.90 0.46 24.98
CA GLY A 256 -0.55 0.42 24.83
C GLY A 256 -1.05 1.30 23.67
N TRP A 257 -2.37 1.51 23.63
CA TRP A 257 -3.00 2.33 22.60
C TRP A 257 -2.58 3.80 22.63
N GLU A 258 -2.19 4.34 23.79
CA GLU A 258 -1.68 5.72 23.85
C GLU A 258 -0.38 5.89 23.07
N ARG A 259 0.48 4.87 23.05
CA ARG A 259 1.67 4.91 22.20
C ARG A 259 1.34 4.84 20.72
N VAL A 260 0.26 4.14 20.34
CA VAL A 260 -0.24 4.14 18.95
C VAL A 260 -0.86 5.49 18.60
N ASN A 261 -1.62 6.11 19.50
CA ASN A 261 -2.17 7.45 19.29
C ASN A 261 -1.06 8.48 19.03
N ALA A 262 0.05 8.40 19.77
CA ALA A 262 1.20 9.27 19.58
C ALA A 262 1.88 9.10 18.19
N LEU A 263 1.79 7.92 17.55
CA LEU A 263 2.30 7.73 16.18
C LEU A 263 1.56 8.61 15.17
N TYR A 264 0.32 9.04 15.43
CA TYR A 264 -0.39 9.96 14.53
C TYR A 264 0.10 11.41 14.64
N GLU A 265 0.80 11.76 15.72
CA GLU A 265 1.46 13.07 15.86
C GLU A 265 2.80 13.10 15.09
N GLU A 266 3.50 11.97 15.07
CA GLU A 266 4.77 11.78 14.36
C GLU A 266 4.71 10.47 13.53
N PRO A 267 4.00 10.44 12.38
CA PRO A 267 3.88 9.21 11.60
C PRO A 267 5.23 8.77 11.03
N PRO A 268 5.39 7.47 10.70
CA PRO A 268 6.63 6.99 10.08
C PRO A 268 6.93 7.77 8.80
N ALA A 269 8.20 8.15 8.65
CA ALA A 269 8.68 8.96 7.54
C ALA A 269 8.89 8.14 6.26
N SER A 270 9.07 6.83 6.39
CA SER A 270 9.33 5.90 5.29
C SER A 270 8.73 4.51 5.51
N THR A 271 8.62 3.74 4.42
CA THR A 271 8.33 2.30 4.48
C THR A 271 9.47 1.50 5.08
N GLU A 272 10.70 2.00 5.07
CA GLU A 272 11.81 1.34 5.77
C GLU A 272 11.59 1.34 7.29
N GLN A 273 11.12 2.44 7.86
CA GLN A 273 10.81 2.50 9.29
C GLN A 273 9.69 1.55 9.71
N THR A 274 8.82 1.13 8.80
CA THR A 274 7.68 0.24 9.09
C THR A 274 8.03 -1.23 8.82
N ILE A 275 8.81 -1.51 7.77
CA ILE A 275 9.42 -2.82 7.50
C ILE A 275 10.44 -3.16 8.60
N HIS A 276 11.15 -2.16 9.12
CA HIS A 276 12.16 -2.26 10.18
C HIS A 276 11.79 -1.34 11.36
N PRO A 277 10.83 -1.72 12.23
CA PRO A 277 10.31 -0.86 13.30
C PRO A 277 11.34 -0.29 14.29
N HIS A 278 12.54 -0.88 14.36
CA HIS A 278 13.64 -0.41 15.19
C HIS A 278 14.33 0.85 14.64
N LEU A 279 14.08 1.22 13.38
CA LEU A 279 14.60 2.42 12.72
C LEU A 279 13.67 3.63 12.88
N TYR A 280 12.41 3.42 13.28
CA TYR A 280 11.47 4.53 13.49
C TYR A 280 11.99 5.52 14.55
N GLY A 281 12.15 6.78 14.15
CA GLY A 281 12.71 7.87 14.96
C GLY A 281 14.24 7.85 15.10
N GLU A 282 14.92 6.86 14.52
CA GLU A 282 16.37 6.71 14.54
C GLU A 282 16.99 6.93 13.15
N ASP A 283 16.28 6.56 12.07
CA ASP A 283 16.74 6.66 10.70
C ASP A 283 15.71 7.36 9.80
N GLU A 284 16.08 8.52 9.25
CA GLU A 284 15.18 9.38 8.48
C GLU A 284 15.61 9.40 7.01
N PRO A 285 14.67 9.23 6.05
CA PRO A 285 15.02 9.10 4.64
C PRO A 285 15.77 10.33 4.11
N ARG A 286 16.92 10.13 3.45
CA ARG A 286 17.68 11.21 2.81
C ARG A 286 16.91 11.83 1.67
N THR A 287 17.05 13.15 1.55
CA THR A 287 16.56 13.88 0.37
C THR A 287 17.43 13.58 -0.85
N VAL A 288 16.95 12.71 -1.74
CA VAL A 288 17.58 12.46 -3.05
C VAL A 288 17.25 13.59 -4.02
N THR A 289 18.21 13.99 -4.86
CA THR A 289 17.97 14.98 -5.93
C THR A 289 18.39 14.44 -7.29
N VAL A 290 17.64 14.80 -8.34
CA VAL A 290 18.01 14.53 -9.73
C VAL A 290 18.09 15.87 -10.46
N THR A 291 19.30 16.33 -10.74
CA THR A 291 19.51 17.51 -11.58
C THR A 291 19.09 17.20 -13.00
N ASP A 292 18.35 18.12 -13.63
CA ASP A 292 18.03 17.99 -15.05
C ASP A 292 19.31 18.16 -15.89
N ARG A 293 19.64 17.13 -16.68
CA ARG A 293 20.80 17.09 -17.58
C ARG A 293 20.38 16.60 -18.98
N SER A 294 19.10 16.73 -19.33
CA SER A 294 18.59 16.34 -20.63
C SER A 294 19.08 17.28 -21.75
N SER A 295 18.98 16.82 -23.00
CA SER A 295 19.21 17.64 -24.18
C SER A 295 17.96 18.48 -24.52
N ALA A 296 18.10 19.47 -25.40
CA ALA A 296 17.04 20.43 -25.69
C ALA A 296 15.75 19.81 -26.28
N GLY A 297 15.81 18.59 -26.80
CA GLY A 297 14.64 17.87 -27.32
C GLY A 297 13.84 17.12 -26.26
N TRP A 298 14.36 17.01 -25.04
CA TRP A 298 13.75 16.25 -23.94
C TRP A 298 13.41 17.17 -22.78
N GLU A 299 12.17 17.10 -22.33
CA GLU A 299 11.69 17.88 -21.18
C GLU A 299 11.27 16.96 -20.03
N ARG A 300 11.60 17.36 -18.80
CA ARG A 300 11.07 16.69 -17.61
C ARG A 300 9.55 16.81 -17.57
N LEU A 301 8.89 15.67 -17.49
CA LEU A 301 7.44 15.56 -17.42
C LEU A 301 6.93 16.10 -16.07
N ARG A 302 5.97 17.03 -16.15
CA ARG A 302 5.25 17.56 -14.99
C ARG A 302 3.81 17.07 -15.01
N VAL A 303 3.27 16.77 -13.84
CA VAL A 303 1.88 16.34 -13.66
C VAL A 303 1.26 17.21 -12.58
N ASP A 304 0.12 17.81 -12.87
CA ASP A 304 -0.57 18.69 -11.92
C ASP A 304 -0.95 17.97 -10.62
N GLY A 305 -0.91 18.72 -9.52
CA GLY A 305 -1.32 18.24 -8.19
C GLY A 305 -0.33 17.26 -7.54
N ARG A 306 0.93 17.21 -8.00
CA ARG A 306 1.98 16.36 -7.41
C ARG A 306 3.39 16.81 -7.79
N PRO A 307 4.43 16.28 -7.12
CA PRO A 307 5.81 16.51 -7.52
C PRO A 307 6.14 16.00 -8.93
N ASP A 308 7.17 16.58 -9.54
CA ASP A 308 7.71 16.20 -10.86
C ASP A 308 8.56 14.91 -10.84
N TYR A 309 8.46 14.14 -9.75
CA TYR A 309 9.14 12.86 -9.55
C TYR A 309 8.21 11.81 -8.93
N ALA A 310 8.64 10.56 -8.95
CA ALA A 310 8.09 9.46 -8.17
C ALA A 310 9.12 9.08 -7.10
N SER A 311 8.62 8.57 -5.99
CA SER A 311 9.38 7.86 -4.98
C SER A 311 8.55 6.64 -4.60
N VAL A 312 9.22 5.49 -4.46
CA VAL A 312 8.60 4.17 -4.34
C VAL A 312 9.00 3.42 -3.07
N GLY A 313 10.04 3.88 -2.37
CA GLY A 313 10.42 3.29 -1.09
C GLY A 313 11.12 1.95 -1.15
N GLU A 314 11.52 1.46 0.02
CA GLU A 314 11.94 0.07 0.20
C GLU A 314 10.85 -0.89 -0.28
N ALA A 315 9.58 -0.63 0.06
CA ALA A 315 8.42 -1.41 -0.39
C ALA A 315 8.36 -1.59 -1.92
N GLY A 316 8.64 -0.51 -2.67
CA GLY A 316 8.68 -0.52 -4.13
C GLY A 316 9.84 -1.33 -4.70
N LEU A 317 11.01 -1.24 -4.07
CA LEU A 317 12.21 -1.99 -4.48
C LEU A 317 12.05 -3.48 -4.19
N ALA A 318 11.59 -3.86 -3.00
CA ALA A 318 11.29 -5.24 -2.64
C ALA A 318 10.27 -5.87 -3.60
N SER A 319 9.19 -5.16 -3.90
CA SER A 319 8.16 -5.59 -4.87
C SER A 319 8.74 -5.81 -6.27
N MET A 320 9.70 -4.97 -6.70
CA MET A 320 10.39 -5.10 -7.99
C MET A 320 11.19 -6.41 -8.05
N PHE A 321 11.94 -6.76 -7.00
CA PHE A 321 12.81 -7.95 -7.01
C PHE A 321 12.08 -9.28 -6.82
N VAL A 322 10.89 -9.26 -6.21
CA VAL A 322 10.03 -10.44 -6.06
C VAL A 322 9.21 -10.75 -7.29
N ARG A 323 8.83 -9.72 -8.08
CA ARG A 323 7.94 -9.88 -9.23
C ARG A 323 8.37 -10.99 -10.21
N PRO A 324 9.66 -11.18 -10.57
CA PRO A 324 10.06 -12.27 -11.46
C PRO A 324 9.68 -13.67 -10.92
N ALA A 325 9.89 -13.90 -9.62
CA ALA A 325 9.58 -15.18 -9.00
C ALA A 325 8.09 -15.49 -9.06
N VAL A 326 7.24 -14.50 -8.76
CA VAL A 326 5.79 -14.72 -8.83
C VAL A 326 5.30 -14.84 -10.27
N ALA A 327 5.82 -13.99 -11.16
CA ALA A 327 5.40 -13.96 -12.57
C ALA A 327 5.77 -15.25 -13.33
N THR A 328 6.79 -15.97 -12.87
CA THR A 328 7.27 -17.20 -13.51
C THR A 328 7.04 -18.44 -12.65
N GLN A 329 6.23 -18.34 -11.59
CA GLN A 329 5.97 -19.44 -10.65
C GLN A 329 7.27 -20.07 -10.09
N GLY A 330 8.27 -19.22 -9.83
CA GLY A 330 9.55 -19.59 -9.24
C GLY A 330 10.59 -20.11 -10.23
N GLN A 331 10.34 -20.09 -11.54
CA GLN A 331 11.33 -20.56 -12.53
C GLN A 331 12.57 -19.66 -12.60
N VAL A 332 12.39 -18.35 -12.44
CA VAL A 332 13.46 -17.36 -12.33
C VAL A 332 13.16 -16.41 -11.18
N SER A 333 14.17 -15.95 -10.46
CA SER A 333 14.01 -15.08 -9.31
C SER A 333 15.25 -14.24 -9.05
N VAL A 334 15.05 -12.99 -8.62
CA VAL A 334 16.07 -12.24 -7.89
C VAL A 334 15.88 -12.51 -6.39
N VAL A 335 14.66 -12.30 -5.89
CA VAL A 335 14.21 -12.76 -4.57
C VAL A 335 13.28 -13.97 -4.75
N PRO A 336 13.58 -15.13 -4.15
CA PRO A 336 12.71 -16.30 -4.22
C PRO A 336 11.32 -16.04 -3.63
N ALA A 337 10.28 -16.54 -4.29
CA ALA A 337 8.91 -16.45 -3.78
C ALA A 337 8.75 -17.14 -2.42
N SER A 338 9.52 -18.21 -2.16
CA SER A 338 9.57 -18.86 -0.86
C SER A 338 10.01 -17.91 0.23
N ASP A 339 11.00 -17.05 -0.02
CA ASP A 339 11.58 -16.18 1.01
C ASP A 339 10.66 -15.01 1.30
N PHE A 340 9.90 -14.58 0.29
CA PHE A 340 8.94 -13.49 0.41
C PHE A 340 7.62 -13.92 1.06
N PHE A 341 7.08 -15.10 0.71
CA PHE A 341 5.78 -15.59 1.20
C PHE A 341 5.88 -16.60 2.37
N ALA A 342 7.07 -16.88 2.90
CA ALA A 342 7.25 -17.88 3.96
C ALA A 342 6.78 -17.44 5.36
N ARG A 343 6.42 -16.17 5.57
CA ARG A 343 6.04 -15.71 6.91
C ARG A 343 4.72 -16.37 7.31
N ASN A 344 4.77 -17.12 8.40
CA ASN A 344 3.58 -17.65 9.06
C ASN A 344 3.18 -16.71 10.20
N ASP A 345 2.95 -15.44 9.85
CA ASP A 345 2.53 -14.38 10.74
C ASP A 345 1.26 -13.75 10.17
N SER A 346 0.19 -13.74 10.98
CA SER A 346 -1.10 -13.19 10.56
C SER A 346 -1.12 -11.66 10.49
N LEU A 347 -0.18 -11.00 11.17
CA LEU A 347 -0.05 -9.54 11.14
C LEU A 347 0.94 -9.08 10.08
N ASP A 348 1.88 -9.94 9.67
CA ASP A 348 2.91 -9.65 8.68
C ASP A 348 3.18 -10.86 7.76
N PRO A 349 2.25 -11.11 6.81
CA PRO A 349 2.30 -12.29 5.96
C PRO A 349 3.42 -12.28 4.91
N TYR A 350 3.93 -11.12 4.47
CA TYR A 350 4.91 -10.99 3.38
C TYR A 350 6.21 -10.31 3.85
N ASN A 351 7.35 -10.86 3.47
CA ASN A 351 8.66 -10.34 3.88
C ASN A 351 9.20 -9.26 2.94
N TYR A 352 8.86 -7.99 3.17
CA TYR A 352 9.40 -6.87 2.38
C TYR A 352 10.87 -6.53 2.70
N SER A 353 11.42 -7.04 3.80
CA SER A 353 12.86 -6.94 4.11
C SER A 353 13.68 -7.87 3.20
N THR A 354 14.07 -7.37 2.02
CA THR A 354 14.91 -8.12 1.07
C THR A 354 16.36 -7.62 1.10
N PRO A 355 17.37 -8.48 0.86
CA PRO A 355 18.77 -8.05 0.79
C PRO A 355 19.05 -6.98 -0.28
N TYR A 356 18.19 -6.85 -1.29
CA TYR A 356 18.36 -5.91 -2.39
C TYR A 356 17.65 -4.57 -2.15
N SER A 357 16.88 -4.47 -1.06
CA SER A 357 16.12 -3.27 -0.69
C SER A 357 16.45 -2.75 0.71
N ALA A 358 17.06 -3.57 1.57
CA ALA A 358 17.48 -3.19 2.91
C ALA A 358 18.55 -2.07 2.89
N GLY A 359 18.47 -1.17 3.87
CA GLY A 359 19.32 0.02 3.97
C GLY A 359 19.00 1.07 2.91
N TRP A 360 17.74 1.12 2.47
CA TRP A 360 17.26 2.07 1.48
C TRP A 360 17.06 3.41 2.17
N ASP A 361 17.67 4.48 1.68
CA ASP A 361 17.61 5.76 2.38
C ASP A 361 17.08 6.89 1.48
N GLY A 362 16.12 6.57 0.61
CA GLY A 362 15.49 7.54 -0.27
C GLY A 362 15.63 7.26 -1.77
N ASP A 363 14.64 7.70 -2.55
CA ASP A 363 14.65 7.56 -4.00
C ASP A 363 13.94 8.71 -4.74
N ARG A 364 14.36 8.92 -6.00
CA ARG A 364 13.62 9.74 -6.97
C ARG A 364 13.71 9.16 -8.37
N LEU A 365 12.54 8.96 -8.97
CA LEU A 365 12.35 8.67 -10.39
C LEU A 365 11.80 9.90 -11.10
N VAL A 366 12.54 10.46 -12.06
CA VAL A 366 12.09 11.57 -12.91
C VAL A 366 11.92 11.09 -14.33
N VAL A 367 10.80 11.47 -14.95
CA VAL A 367 10.42 11.04 -16.31
C VAL A 367 10.68 12.20 -17.27
N TYR A 368 11.23 11.89 -18.43
CA TYR A 368 11.46 12.82 -19.52
C TYR A 368 10.66 12.38 -20.73
N ARG A 369 10.15 13.35 -21.50
CA ARG A 369 9.48 13.12 -22.77
C ARG A 369 10.10 13.97 -23.86
N ASN A 370 10.05 13.46 -25.09
CA ASN A 370 10.28 14.27 -26.27
C ASN A 370 8.93 14.63 -26.88
N PRO A 371 8.53 15.91 -26.93
CA PRO A 371 7.23 16.31 -27.51
C PRO A 371 7.06 15.95 -28.99
N SER A 372 8.14 15.60 -29.68
CA SER A 372 8.14 15.20 -31.09
C SER A 372 7.92 13.70 -31.30
N THR A 373 7.91 12.88 -30.24
CA THR A 373 7.69 11.43 -30.29
C THR A 373 6.33 11.04 -29.73
N PRO A 374 5.81 9.83 -30.03
CA PRO A 374 4.59 9.33 -29.41
C PRO A 374 4.68 9.35 -27.88
N ALA A 375 3.55 9.54 -27.19
CA ALA A 375 3.50 9.56 -25.72
C ALA A 375 3.90 8.22 -25.07
N THR A 376 3.99 7.15 -25.84
CA THR A 376 4.52 5.84 -25.42
C THR A 376 6.05 5.81 -25.36
N GLU A 377 6.74 6.78 -25.98
CA GLU A 377 8.19 6.92 -25.90
C GLU A 377 8.55 7.95 -24.83
N PHE A 378 9.21 7.48 -23.78
CA PHE A 378 9.74 8.30 -22.71
C PHE A 378 11.10 7.75 -22.28
N GLY A 379 11.78 8.50 -21.42
CA GLY A 379 12.99 8.04 -20.74
C GLY A 379 12.93 8.48 -19.29
N TYR A 380 13.78 7.92 -18.46
CA TYR A 380 13.78 8.28 -17.05
C TYR A 380 15.17 8.24 -16.43
N VAL A 381 15.30 8.94 -15.30
CA VAL A 381 16.43 8.80 -14.39
C VAL A 381 15.87 8.36 -13.05
N PHE A 382 16.28 7.17 -12.62
CA PHE A 382 15.96 6.63 -11.30
C PHE A 382 17.21 6.70 -10.43
N ARG A 383 17.14 7.45 -9.33
CA ARG A 383 18.25 7.59 -8.38
C ARG A 383 17.81 7.11 -7.01
N THR A 384 18.60 6.24 -6.40
CA THR A 384 18.41 5.72 -5.03
C THR A 384 19.62 6.06 -4.16
N ALA A 385 19.39 6.23 -2.86
CA ALA A 385 20.40 6.39 -1.81
C ALA A 385 20.31 5.20 -0.84
N TRP A 386 21.44 4.90 -0.19
CA TRP A 386 21.62 3.71 0.65
C TRP A 386 22.50 4.02 1.85
N ASP A 387 22.29 3.37 2.98
CA ASP A 387 23.04 3.59 4.24
C ASP A 387 24.53 3.37 4.12
N SER A 388 24.92 2.47 3.21
CA SER A 388 26.30 2.20 2.93
C SER A 388 26.59 1.99 1.44
N PRO A 389 27.86 2.15 1.04
CA PRO A 389 28.31 1.71 -0.28
C PRO A 389 28.15 0.19 -0.51
N ALA A 390 27.95 -0.62 0.55
CA ALA A 390 27.73 -2.05 0.39
C ALA A 390 26.29 -2.32 -0.09
N GLU A 391 25.28 -1.77 0.58
CA GLU A 391 23.87 -1.92 0.17
C GLU A 391 23.62 -1.30 -1.22
N ALA A 392 24.25 -0.17 -1.54
CA ALA A 392 24.21 0.39 -2.89
C ALA A 392 24.73 -0.59 -3.97
N ARG A 393 25.72 -1.43 -3.64
CA ARG A 393 26.21 -2.47 -4.55
C ARG A 393 25.26 -3.67 -4.60
N GLU A 394 24.70 -4.07 -3.46
CA GLU A 394 23.72 -5.16 -3.39
C GLU A 394 22.50 -4.84 -4.26
N PHE A 395 21.90 -3.65 -4.12
CA PHE A 395 20.84 -3.18 -5.02
C PHE A 395 21.26 -3.22 -6.49
N ALA A 396 22.44 -2.71 -6.81
CA ALA A 396 22.92 -2.69 -8.19
C ALA A 396 23.12 -4.10 -8.75
N ASP A 397 23.52 -5.07 -7.93
CA ASP A 397 23.65 -6.47 -8.31
C ASP A 397 22.28 -7.11 -8.55
N GLY A 398 21.29 -6.84 -7.69
CA GLY A 398 19.90 -7.24 -7.92
C GLY A 398 19.31 -6.64 -9.20
N TYR A 399 19.58 -5.35 -9.46
CA TYR A 399 19.09 -4.66 -10.66
C TYR A 399 19.70 -5.25 -11.95
N ARG A 400 20.98 -5.66 -11.91
CA ARG A 400 21.60 -6.37 -13.05
C ARG A 400 21.00 -7.75 -13.27
N GLN A 401 20.71 -8.50 -12.21
CA GLN A 401 20.01 -9.79 -12.34
C GLN A 401 18.62 -9.60 -12.97
N LEU A 402 17.91 -8.53 -12.62
CA LEU A 402 16.62 -8.19 -13.23
C LEU A 402 16.76 -7.88 -14.72
N LEU A 403 17.78 -7.10 -15.11
CA LEU A 403 18.11 -6.87 -16.52
C LEU A 403 18.39 -8.19 -17.27
N ASP A 404 19.20 -9.07 -16.68
CA ASP A 404 19.53 -10.37 -17.28
C ASP A 404 18.28 -11.25 -17.45
N ILE A 405 17.38 -11.28 -16.46
CA ILE A 405 16.10 -12.01 -16.52
C ILE A 405 15.21 -11.50 -17.67
N GLU A 406 15.20 -10.19 -17.90
CA GLU A 406 14.40 -9.55 -18.95
C GLU A 406 15.13 -9.56 -20.32
N GLY A 407 16.25 -10.28 -20.44
CA GLY A 407 16.95 -10.50 -21.71
C GLY A 407 17.83 -9.33 -22.15
N ALA A 408 18.35 -8.54 -21.20
CA ALA A 408 19.24 -7.43 -21.51
C ALA A 408 20.63 -7.92 -21.91
N GLU A 409 21.17 -7.39 -23.02
CA GLU A 409 22.53 -7.67 -23.48
C GLU A 409 23.44 -6.46 -23.25
N PRO A 410 24.71 -6.65 -22.84
CA PRO A 410 25.66 -5.54 -22.71
C PRO A 410 25.93 -4.88 -24.06
N VAL A 411 26.05 -3.56 -24.07
CA VAL A 411 26.30 -2.79 -25.30
C VAL A 411 27.79 -2.62 -25.55
N ASP A 412 28.27 -3.14 -26.67
CA ASP A 412 29.68 -3.05 -27.08
C ASP A 412 30.20 -1.60 -27.10
N GLY A 413 31.36 -1.37 -26.50
CA GLY A 413 32.02 -0.06 -26.44
C GLY A 413 31.34 0.96 -25.51
N ARG A 414 30.33 0.54 -24.74
CA ARG A 414 29.68 1.35 -23.70
C ARG A 414 29.86 0.67 -22.34
N ASN A 415 30.38 1.41 -21.37
CA ASN A 415 30.59 0.85 -20.02
C ASN A 415 29.27 0.77 -19.27
N ARG A 416 28.96 -0.34 -18.57
CA ARG A 416 27.74 -0.56 -17.76
C ARG A 416 26.47 -0.02 -18.44
N THR A 417 26.31 -0.39 -19.70
CA THR A 417 25.15 -0.09 -20.53
C THR A 417 24.61 -1.41 -21.06
N TRP A 418 23.30 -1.58 -20.99
CA TRP A 418 22.58 -2.74 -21.47
C TRP A 418 21.46 -2.34 -22.41
N ARG A 419 21.04 -3.26 -23.28
CA ARG A 419 19.94 -3.10 -24.22
C ARG A 419 19.04 -4.32 -24.09
N ILE A 420 17.76 -4.10 -23.83
CA ILE A 420 16.71 -5.10 -24.01
C ILE A 420 16.16 -4.94 -25.42
N GLU A 421 15.91 -6.05 -26.12
CA GLU A 421 15.38 -6.02 -27.49
C GLU A 421 13.97 -5.45 -27.53
N GLU A 422 13.66 -4.64 -28.54
CA GLU A 422 12.32 -4.08 -28.76
C GLU A 422 11.29 -5.21 -28.93
N GLY A 423 10.07 -4.99 -28.41
CA GLY A 423 8.98 -5.96 -28.53
C GLY A 423 9.04 -7.16 -27.56
N THR A 424 10.08 -7.25 -26.71
CA THR A 424 10.16 -8.27 -25.64
C THR A 424 9.42 -7.86 -24.36
N GLY A 425 9.10 -6.57 -24.21
CA GLY A 425 8.26 -6.03 -23.15
C GLY A 425 8.81 -4.78 -22.49
N PHE A 426 10.12 -4.77 -22.19
CA PHE A 426 10.84 -3.65 -21.56
C PHE A 426 11.98 -3.18 -22.47
N GLY A 427 11.69 -3.06 -23.77
CA GLY A 427 12.65 -2.92 -24.85
C GLY A 427 13.30 -1.55 -24.88
N ASP A 428 14.32 -1.35 -24.04
CA ASP A 428 15.01 -0.07 -23.88
C ASP A 428 16.53 -0.22 -23.74
N ALA A 429 17.23 0.92 -23.72
CA ALA A 429 18.61 1.00 -23.27
C ALA A 429 18.68 1.48 -21.81
N PHE A 430 19.59 0.89 -21.04
CA PHE A 430 19.79 1.17 -19.62
C PHE A 430 21.25 1.47 -19.32
N ARG A 431 21.52 2.47 -18.47
CA ARG A 431 22.84 2.77 -17.91
C ARG A 431 22.74 2.74 -16.39
N LEU A 432 23.48 1.83 -15.76
CA LEU A 432 23.57 1.71 -14.29
C LEU A 432 24.90 2.27 -13.79
N ARG A 433 24.87 3.19 -12.82
CA ARG A 433 26.06 3.74 -12.17
C ARG A 433 25.91 3.74 -10.66
N VAL A 434 26.83 3.05 -9.99
CA VAL A 434 27.05 3.15 -8.53
C VAL A 434 28.13 4.20 -8.27
N THR A 435 27.87 5.14 -7.36
CA THR A 435 28.83 6.13 -6.84
C THR A 435 28.59 6.26 -5.33
N ASP A 436 29.55 5.79 -4.54
CA ASP A 436 29.46 5.70 -3.08
C ASP A 436 28.15 5.01 -2.65
N GLU A 437 27.32 5.71 -1.89
CA GLU A 437 26.01 5.30 -1.36
C GLU A 437 24.84 5.52 -2.34
N THR A 438 25.12 5.85 -3.61
CA THR A 438 24.06 6.19 -4.57
C THR A 438 24.11 5.34 -5.82
N VAL A 439 22.94 4.96 -6.30
CA VAL A 439 22.76 4.26 -7.58
C VAL A 439 21.90 5.11 -8.49
N THR A 440 22.37 5.32 -9.72
CA THR A 440 21.63 6.00 -10.77
C THR A 440 21.43 5.06 -11.95
N VAL A 441 20.17 4.81 -12.29
CA VAL A 441 19.73 4.20 -13.55
C VAL A 441 19.28 5.32 -14.48
N VAL A 442 19.78 5.30 -15.71
CA VAL A 442 19.24 6.11 -16.81
C VAL A 442 18.68 5.16 -17.84
N ASN A 443 17.46 5.44 -18.30
CA ASN A 443 16.76 4.68 -19.33
C ASN A 443 16.34 5.59 -20.48
N ALA A 444 16.40 5.05 -21.69
CA ALA A 444 15.86 5.68 -22.90
C ALA A 444 15.51 4.61 -23.95
N PRO A 445 14.64 4.93 -24.93
CA PRO A 445 14.29 4.01 -26.02
C PRO A 445 15.47 3.55 -26.87
N SER A 446 16.57 4.32 -26.89
CA SER A 446 17.78 4.00 -27.63
C SER A 446 19.06 4.23 -26.83
N VAL A 447 20.12 3.50 -27.21
CA VAL A 447 21.46 3.67 -26.62
C VAL A 447 21.97 5.10 -26.84
N GLU A 448 21.67 5.70 -27.99
CA GLU A 448 21.93 7.10 -28.31
C GLU A 448 21.11 8.04 -27.43
N GLY A 449 19.84 7.71 -27.20
CA GLY A 449 18.91 8.47 -26.36
C GLY A 449 19.33 8.57 -24.89
N LEU A 450 20.18 7.67 -24.39
CA LEU A 450 20.70 7.76 -23.01
C LEU A 450 21.38 9.11 -22.73
N SER A 451 22.18 9.63 -23.67
CA SER A 451 22.80 10.96 -23.53
C SER A 451 21.81 12.11 -23.64
N ASP A 452 20.70 11.90 -24.34
CA ASP A 452 19.65 12.91 -24.48
C ASP A 452 18.78 13.01 -23.22
N VAL A 453 18.55 11.89 -22.53
CA VAL A 453 17.85 11.89 -21.23
C VAL A 453 18.76 12.40 -20.12
N HIS A 454 20.03 11.98 -20.10
CA HIS A 454 20.99 12.43 -19.10
C HIS A 454 22.42 12.43 -19.67
N ARG A 455 22.99 13.62 -19.89
CA ARG A 455 24.29 13.83 -20.57
C ARG A 455 25.40 12.83 -20.22
N GLU A 456 25.60 12.51 -18.95
CA GLU A 456 26.68 11.61 -18.49
C GLU A 456 26.44 10.12 -18.81
N ALA A 457 25.23 9.73 -19.18
CA ALA A 457 24.91 8.36 -19.57
C ALA A 457 25.40 8.00 -20.99
N GLY A 458 25.78 9.00 -21.79
CA GLY A 458 26.36 8.80 -23.12
C GLY A 458 27.85 8.43 -23.13
N ASN A 459 28.53 8.50 -21.98
CA ASN A 459 29.99 8.31 -21.93
C ASN A 459 30.39 6.90 -22.38
N ARG A 460 31.27 6.84 -23.38
CA ARG A 460 31.96 5.61 -23.80
C ARG A 460 32.97 5.20 -22.74
N SER A 461 33.33 3.92 -22.69
CA SER A 461 34.42 3.47 -21.81
C SER A 461 35.70 4.27 -22.13
N ASP A 462 36.31 4.87 -21.10
CA ASP A 462 37.72 5.19 -21.17
C ASP A 462 38.46 3.85 -21.36
N ARG A 463 39.27 3.77 -22.42
CA ARG A 463 40.06 2.58 -22.76
C ARG A 463 41.14 2.30 -21.74
#